data_AF-A0A2E4MVY1-F1
#
_entry.id   AF-A0A2E4MVY1-F1
#
_cell.length_a   1.000
_cell.length_b   1.000
_cell.length_c   1.000
_cell.angle_alpha   90.00
_cell.angle_beta   90.00
_cell.angle_gamma   90.00
#
_symmetry.space_group_name_H-M   'P 1'
#
loop_
_entity.id
_entity.type
_entity.pdbx_description
1 polymer ?
#
loop_
_entity_poly.entity_id
_entity_poly.type
_entity_poly.pdbx_seq_one_letter_code
_entity_poly.pdbx_strand_id
1 'polypeptide(L)'
;MPIDYSLTDKQWNQVEGVQENKERFDPESIKEFFESWEFPLYFFDFETVQPSVPIYDGSRPYEQLPFQYSLHILLEPDGEVEHHEFLADPSAGDPRPALVTQMLADLGTEGSIVTYFMSFETGRISELANAFPGYSRALLALNERVVDLIVPFQNHWCYKPEMNGSASIKSVLPAMTDLSYDDLEIQEGKTASETWLALAEDRYSGDAKAQMEALKNYCEMDTWAMVVLYRTLKDQVL
;
A
#
# COMPACT_ATOMS: atom_id res chain seq x y z
N MET A 1 1.18 31.39 16.97
CA MET A 1 0.39 31.57 15.74
C MET A 1 -0.37 32.89 15.81
N PRO A 2 -0.63 33.60 14.70
CA PRO A 2 -1.49 34.77 14.71
C PRO A 2 -2.92 34.35 15.10
N ILE A 3 -3.60 35.19 15.87
CA ILE A 3 -4.77 34.85 16.72
C ILE A 3 -6.10 34.73 15.95
N ASP A 4 -6.11 34.91 14.62
CA ASP A 4 -7.36 35.12 13.86
C ASP A 4 -7.61 34.14 12.69
N TYR A 5 -7.13 32.90 12.80
CA TYR A 5 -7.39 31.86 11.80
C TYR A 5 -8.27 30.75 12.40
N SER A 6 -9.46 30.53 11.83
CA SER A 6 -10.33 29.41 12.21
C SER A 6 -9.70 28.10 11.71
N LEU A 7 -9.26 27.28 12.65
CA LEU A 7 -8.70 25.97 12.37
C LEU A 7 -9.85 24.95 12.22
N THR A 8 -9.69 24.04 11.27
CA THR A 8 -10.52 22.83 11.16
C THR A 8 -10.26 21.89 12.34
N ASP A 9 -11.17 20.94 12.61
CA ASP A 9 -11.01 19.96 13.69
C ASP A 9 -9.68 19.19 13.58
N LYS A 10 -9.24 18.85 12.36
CA LYS A 10 -7.95 18.18 12.12
C LYS A 10 -6.76 19.05 12.51
N GLN A 11 -6.82 20.34 12.16
CA GLN A 11 -5.78 21.31 12.52
C GLN A 11 -5.75 21.55 14.03
N TRP A 12 -6.91 21.60 14.68
CA TRP A 12 -6.99 21.64 16.14
C TRP A 12 -6.40 20.40 16.79
N ASN A 13 -6.73 19.20 16.30
CA ASN A 13 -6.14 17.95 16.78
C ASN A 13 -4.61 17.97 16.66
N GLN A 14 -4.06 18.51 15.56
CA GLN A 14 -2.61 18.64 15.40
C GLN A 14 -2.01 19.65 16.40
N VAL A 15 -2.67 20.80 16.61
CA VAL A 15 -2.22 21.82 17.57
C VAL A 15 -2.23 21.27 18.98
N GLU A 16 -3.31 20.63 19.42
CA GLU A 16 -3.42 19.99 20.72
C GLU A 16 -2.39 18.85 20.86
N GLY A 17 -2.19 18.05 19.82
CA GLY A 17 -1.18 17.00 19.80
C GLY A 17 0.24 17.54 20.03
N VAL A 18 0.63 18.61 19.34
CA VAL A 18 1.98 19.18 19.44
C VAL A 18 2.17 19.99 20.74
N GLN A 19 1.17 20.73 21.18
CA GLN A 19 1.30 21.63 22.34
C GLN A 19 1.05 20.93 23.67
N GLU A 20 0.15 19.95 23.69
CA GLU A 20 -0.35 19.31 24.90
C GLU A 20 -0.02 17.82 24.96
N ASN A 21 0.66 17.28 23.94
CA ASN A 21 0.96 15.84 23.80
C ASN A 21 -0.31 14.97 23.88
N LYS A 22 -1.40 15.47 23.30
CA LYS A 22 -2.73 14.84 23.39
C LYS A 22 -2.95 13.85 22.25
N GLU A 23 -3.28 12.61 22.60
CA GLU A 23 -3.72 11.58 21.67
C GLU A 23 -5.23 11.66 21.42
N ARG A 24 -5.68 11.12 20.29
CA ARG A 24 -7.10 11.02 19.94
C ARG A 24 -7.44 9.62 19.45
N PHE A 25 -8.53 9.09 19.99
CA PHE A 25 -9.09 7.82 19.58
C PHE A 25 -10.63 7.92 19.56
N ASP A 26 -11.23 7.60 18.42
CA ASP A 26 -12.67 7.64 18.13
C ASP A 26 -13.13 6.21 17.77
N PRO A 27 -13.45 5.38 18.77
CA PRO A 27 -13.72 3.97 18.56
C PRO A 27 -14.99 3.72 17.75
N GLU A 28 -16.02 4.58 17.89
CA GLU A 28 -17.26 4.48 17.15
C GLU A 28 -17.04 4.65 15.64
N SER A 29 -16.32 5.70 15.23
CA SER A 29 -16.03 5.94 13.81
C SER A 29 -15.17 4.83 13.20
N ILE A 30 -14.20 4.30 13.96
CA ILE A 30 -13.34 3.19 13.51
C ILE A 30 -14.13 1.88 13.38
N LYS A 31 -15.07 1.63 14.30
CA LYS A 31 -15.95 0.46 14.22
C LYS A 31 -16.86 0.52 13.00
N GLU A 32 -17.56 1.64 12.79
CA GLU A 32 -18.42 1.84 11.61
C GLU A 32 -17.63 1.72 10.30
N PHE A 33 -16.37 2.17 10.29
CA PHE A 33 -15.47 2.02 9.15
C PHE A 33 -15.23 0.55 8.78
N PHE A 34 -14.93 -0.30 9.76
CA PHE A 34 -14.71 -1.74 9.53
C PHE A 34 -15.99 -2.54 9.27
N GLU A 35 -17.17 -2.07 9.68
CA GLU A 35 -18.45 -2.75 9.40
C GLU A 35 -18.75 -2.90 7.90
N SER A 36 -18.14 -2.06 7.06
CA SER A 36 -18.27 -2.14 5.60
C SER A 36 -17.34 -3.16 4.95
N TRP A 37 -16.42 -3.78 5.71
CA TRP A 37 -15.41 -4.68 5.17
C TRP A 37 -15.90 -6.12 5.20
N GLU A 38 -15.58 -6.87 4.15
CA GLU A 38 -15.99 -8.26 3.96
C GLU A 38 -14.76 -9.17 3.95
N PHE A 39 -14.81 -10.27 4.70
CA PHE A 39 -13.77 -11.30 4.63
C PHE A 39 -13.95 -12.17 3.39
N PRO A 40 -12.86 -12.72 2.81
CA PRO A 40 -11.46 -12.55 3.23
C PRO A 40 -10.90 -11.14 2.99
N LEU A 41 -9.98 -10.69 3.85
CA LEU A 41 -9.28 -9.42 3.69
C LEU A 41 -7.97 -9.64 2.94
N TYR A 42 -7.75 -8.85 1.89
CA TYR A 42 -6.55 -8.89 1.04
C TYR A 42 -5.76 -7.60 1.21
N PHE A 43 -4.72 -7.61 2.04
CA PHE A 43 -3.82 -6.46 2.23
C PHE A 43 -2.83 -6.41 1.08
N PHE A 44 -2.97 -5.41 0.21
CA PHE A 44 -2.39 -5.42 -1.12
C PHE A 44 -1.64 -4.12 -1.43
N ASP A 45 -0.48 -4.25 -2.07
CA ASP A 45 0.34 -3.12 -2.50
C ASP A 45 1.11 -3.43 -3.80
N PHE A 46 1.34 -2.40 -4.62
CA PHE A 46 2.09 -2.50 -5.88
C PHE A 46 3.40 -1.73 -5.83
N GLU A 47 4.41 -2.31 -6.48
CA GLU A 47 5.57 -1.55 -6.94
C GLU A 47 5.58 -1.37 -8.45
N THR A 48 5.87 -0.14 -8.87
CA THR A 48 5.76 0.30 -10.26
C THR A 48 7.02 1.03 -10.72
N VAL A 49 7.34 0.88 -12.00
CA VAL A 49 8.39 1.65 -12.66
C VAL A 49 7.78 2.69 -13.60
N GLN A 50 8.35 3.90 -13.59
CA GLN A 50 7.89 5.02 -14.42
C GLN A 50 9.02 5.56 -15.31
N PRO A 51 9.47 4.80 -16.33
CA PRO A 51 10.63 5.19 -17.11
C PRO A 51 10.30 6.35 -18.07
N SER A 52 11.26 7.25 -18.27
CA SER A 52 11.13 8.36 -19.23
C SER A 52 11.20 7.89 -20.69
N VAL A 53 11.88 6.77 -20.93
CA VAL A 53 11.93 6.06 -22.21
C VAL A 53 11.17 4.74 -22.05
N PRO A 54 10.19 4.42 -22.92
CA PRO A 54 9.48 3.16 -22.87
C PRO A 54 10.45 1.96 -22.91
N ILE A 55 10.32 1.04 -21.94
CA ILE A 55 11.14 -0.17 -21.86
C ILE A 55 10.43 -1.43 -22.38
N TYR A 56 9.12 -1.35 -22.65
CA TYR A 56 8.30 -2.44 -23.17
C TYR A 56 7.49 -2.00 -24.38
N ASP A 57 7.24 -2.94 -25.30
CA ASP A 57 6.40 -2.67 -26.47
C ASP A 57 4.99 -2.27 -26.05
N GLY A 58 4.50 -1.17 -26.63
CA GLY A 58 3.18 -0.62 -26.32
C GLY A 58 3.10 0.19 -25.03
N SER A 59 4.19 0.36 -24.26
CA SER A 59 4.22 1.34 -23.17
C SER A 59 4.59 2.74 -23.66
N ARG A 60 4.30 3.77 -22.85
CA ARG A 60 4.55 5.18 -23.14
C ARG A 60 5.46 5.86 -22.10
N PRO A 61 6.13 6.97 -22.47
CA PRO A 61 6.92 7.74 -21.51
C PRO A 61 6.12 8.09 -20.26
N TYR A 62 6.73 7.89 -19.09
CA TYR A 62 6.16 8.15 -17.78
C TYR A 62 4.86 7.37 -17.48
N GLU A 63 4.61 6.26 -18.16
CA GLU A 63 3.60 5.30 -17.75
C GLU A 63 4.05 4.59 -16.48
N GLN A 64 3.12 4.39 -15.53
CA GLN A 64 3.37 3.55 -14.37
C GLN A 64 3.18 2.09 -14.76
N LEU A 65 4.25 1.30 -14.66
CA LEU A 65 4.29 -0.09 -15.09
C LEU A 65 4.48 -0.97 -13.85
N PRO A 66 3.43 -1.65 -13.36
CA PRO A 66 3.55 -2.57 -12.25
C PRO A 66 4.51 -3.71 -12.59
N PHE A 67 5.47 -3.98 -11.72
CA PHE A 67 6.42 -5.08 -11.86
C PHE A 67 6.45 -6.03 -10.67
N GLN A 68 5.88 -5.61 -9.55
CA GLN A 68 5.81 -6.37 -8.31
C GLN A 68 4.51 -6.05 -7.56
N TYR A 69 4.01 -7.03 -6.81
CA TYR A 69 3.04 -6.81 -5.74
C TYR A 69 3.33 -7.72 -4.55
N SER A 70 2.90 -7.28 -3.38
CA SER A 70 2.78 -8.12 -2.19
C SER A 70 1.31 -8.26 -1.81
N LEU A 71 0.98 -9.38 -1.19
CA LEU A 71 -0.36 -9.68 -0.74
C LEU A 71 -0.32 -10.48 0.57
N HIS A 72 -0.90 -9.92 1.62
CA HIS A 72 -1.24 -10.67 2.83
C HIS A 72 -2.73 -10.97 2.87
N ILE A 73 -3.12 -12.21 3.13
CA ILE A 73 -4.50 -12.68 3.11
C ILE A 73 -4.91 -13.09 4.52
N LEU A 74 -5.99 -12.50 5.02
CA LEU A 74 -6.61 -12.88 6.28
C LEU A 74 -8.00 -13.43 6.00
N LEU A 75 -8.16 -14.75 6.11
CA LEU A 75 -9.42 -15.43 5.76
C LEU A 75 -10.54 -15.18 6.78
N GLU A 76 -10.19 -15.04 8.06
CA GLU A 76 -11.14 -14.86 9.16
C GLU A 76 -10.57 -13.87 10.20
N PRO A 77 -11.40 -13.17 11.01
CA PRO A 77 -10.98 -12.06 11.89
C PRO A 77 -9.80 -12.32 12.84
N ASP A 78 -9.59 -13.56 13.25
CA ASP A 78 -8.52 -14.00 14.17
C ASP A 78 -7.68 -15.15 13.58
N GLY A 79 -7.75 -15.31 12.26
CA GLY A 79 -7.00 -16.33 11.53
C GLY A 79 -5.52 -16.02 11.39
N GLU A 80 -4.79 -17.02 10.91
CA GLU A 80 -3.43 -16.83 10.42
C GLU A 80 -3.45 -16.00 9.13
N VAL A 81 -2.34 -15.28 8.91
CA VAL A 81 -2.17 -14.46 7.70
C VAL A 81 -1.30 -15.24 6.74
N GLU A 82 -1.79 -15.43 5.52
CA GLU A 82 -1.05 -16.06 4.43
C GLU A 82 -0.36 -14.97 3.59
N HIS A 83 0.86 -15.22 3.11
CA HIS A 83 1.59 -14.27 2.26
C HIS A 83 1.80 -14.84 0.85
N HIS A 84 1.40 -14.04 -0.15
CA HIS A 84 1.60 -14.26 -1.57
C HIS A 84 2.36 -13.06 -2.14
N GLU A 85 3.18 -13.30 -3.15
CA GLU A 85 3.89 -12.23 -3.84
C GLU A 85 4.05 -12.52 -5.33
N PHE A 86 4.26 -11.45 -6.09
CA PHE A 86 4.79 -11.49 -7.44
C PHE A 86 5.93 -10.51 -7.54
N LEU A 87 7.10 -10.97 -7.98
CA LEU A 87 8.20 -10.11 -8.40
C LEU A 87 8.66 -10.62 -9.77
N ALA A 88 8.58 -9.77 -10.77
CA ALA A 88 8.96 -10.15 -12.12
C ALA A 88 10.45 -10.50 -12.24
N ASP A 89 10.78 -11.33 -13.23
CA ASP A 89 12.16 -11.48 -13.67
C ASP A 89 12.51 -10.29 -14.59
N PRO A 90 13.50 -9.45 -14.25
CA PRO A 90 13.84 -8.27 -15.03
C PRO A 90 14.29 -8.61 -16.46
N SER A 91 14.68 -9.86 -16.73
CA SER A 91 15.08 -10.34 -18.06
C SER A 91 13.94 -10.93 -18.91
N ALA A 92 12.74 -11.11 -18.33
CA ALA A 92 11.62 -11.81 -18.98
C ALA A 92 10.70 -10.93 -19.85
N GLY A 93 11.01 -9.63 -19.98
CA GLY A 93 10.22 -8.68 -20.77
C GLY A 93 9.12 -7.99 -19.97
N ASP A 94 8.01 -7.66 -20.61
CA ASP A 94 6.89 -6.93 -19.98
C ASP A 94 6.25 -7.79 -18.86
N PRO A 95 6.31 -7.35 -17.59
CA PRO A 95 5.82 -8.13 -16.46
C PRO A 95 4.29 -8.13 -16.36
N ARG A 96 3.62 -7.12 -16.94
CA ARG A 96 2.20 -6.84 -16.69
C ARG A 96 1.27 -8.00 -17.06
N PRO A 97 1.45 -8.77 -18.15
CA PRO A 97 0.58 -9.89 -18.47
C PRO A 97 0.62 -11.02 -17.42
N ALA A 98 1.82 -11.38 -16.95
CA ALA A 98 1.98 -12.42 -15.93
C ALA A 98 1.45 -11.94 -14.58
N LEU A 99 1.79 -10.69 -14.22
CA LEU A 99 1.31 -10.01 -13.02
C LEU A 99 -0.22 -9.98 -12.97
N VAL A 100 -0.91 -9.54 -14.04
CA VAL A 100 -2.38 -9.51 -14.10
C VAL A 100 -2.99 -10.90 -13.91
N THR A 101 -2.39 -11.91 -14.54
CA THR A 101 -2.91 -13.28 -14.46
C THR A 101 -2.82 -13.83 -13.04
N GLN A 102 -1.67 -13.66 -12.38
CA GLN A 102 -1.48 -14.14 -11.01
C GLN A 102 -2.31 -13.32 -10.00
N MET A 103 -2.29 -11.99 -10.13
CA MET A 103 -3.04 -11.09 -9.25
C MET A 103 -4.55 -11.38 -9.24
N LEU A 104 -5.15 -11.64 -10.42
CA LEU A 104 -6.57 -12.01 -10.50
C LEU A 104 -6.87 -13.37 -9.85
N ALA A 105 -5.92 -14.30 -9.90
CA ALA A 105 -6.07 -15.59 -9.24
C ALA A 105 -5.94 -15.47 -7.72
N ASP A 106 -4.96 -14.70 -7.25
CA ASP A 106 -4.68 -14.50 -5.83
C ASP A 106 -5.78 -13.70 -5.11
N LEU A 107 -6.30 -12.62 -5.73
CA LEU A 107 -7.31 -11.75 -5.12
C LEU A 107 -8.75 -12.30 -5.21
N GLY A 108 -8.97 -13.35 -6.00
CA GLY A 108 -10.29 -13.96 -6.16
C GLY A 108 -11.39 -12.98 -6.61
N THR A 109 -12.62 -13.24 -6.16
CA THR A 109 -13.83 -12.50 -6.59
C THR A 109 -14.70 -11.97 -5.44
N GLU A 110 -14.31 -12.19 -4.19
CA GLU A 110 -15.08 -11.85 -2.99
C GLU A 110 -14.16 -11.30 -1.90
N GLY A 111 -14.71 -10.62 -0.90
CA GLY A 111 -13.93 -10.00 0.18
C GLY A 111 -13.33 -8.64 -0.20
N SER A 112 -12.84 -7.92 0.80
CA SER A 112 -12.30 -6.56 0.67
C SER A 112 -10.80 -6.56 0.38
N ILE A 113 -10.40 -5.70 -0.57
CA ILE A 113 -8.99 -5.47 -0.89
C ILE A 113 -8.54 -4.22 -0.12
N VAL A 114 -7.76 -4.44 0.93
CA VAL A 114 -7.27 -3.39 1.81
C VAL A 114 -5.98 -2.83 1.23
N THR A 115 -5.96 -1.54 0.93
CA THR A 115 -4.73 -0.84 0.54
C THR A 115 -4.50 0.37 1.46
N TYR A 116 -3.37 1.06 1.31
CA TYR A 116 -3.04 2.25 2.06
C TYR A 116 -2.78 3.40 1.09
N PHE A 117 -3.79 4.26 0.89
CA PHE A 117 -3.90 5.26 -0.19
C PHE A 117 -4.43 4.72 -1.53
N MET A 118 -5.67 4.20 -1.51
CA MET A 118 -6.31 3.43 -2.60
C MET A 118 -6.34 4.08 -3.97
N SER A 119 -6.21 5.41 -4.05
CA SER A 119 -6.20 6.14 -5.32
C SER A 119 -5.05 5.69 -6.23
N PHE A 120 -3.93 5.25 -5.64
CA PHE A 120 -2.80 4.72 -6.41
C PHE A 120 -3.15 3.35 -7.00
N GLU A 121 -3.51 2.36 -6.17
CA GLU A 121 -3.76 0.99 -6.62
C GLU A 121 -4.93 0.92 -7.59
N THR A 122 -6.04 1.60 -7.28
CA THR A 122 -7.22 1.63 -8.18
C THR A 122 -6.90 2.29 -9.52
N GLY A 123 -6.01 3.28 -9.52
CA GLY A 123 -5.46 3.90 -10.73
C GLY A 123 -4.65 2.91 -11.56
N ARG A 124 -3.72 2.17 -10.93
CA ARG A 124 -2.91 1.14 -11.59
C ARG A 124 -3.77 0.02 -12.18
N ILE A 125 -4.76 -0.47 -11.43
CA ILE A 125 -5.70 -1.50 -11.89
C ILE A 125 -6.52 -1.00 -13.09
N SER A 126 -6.97 0.25 -13.06
CA SER A 126 -7.69 0.85 -14.20
C SER A 126 -6.82 0.98 -15.45
N GLU A 127 -5.54 1.35 -15.27
CA GLU A 127 -4.56 1.41 -16.37
C GLU A 127 -4.29 0.02 -16.96
N LEU A 128 -4.12 -1.01 -16.12
CA LEU A 128 -4.01 -2.40 -16.55
C LEU A 128 -5.27 -2.85 -17.31
N ALA A 129 -6.46 -2.47 -16.84
CA ALA A 129 -7.72 -2.80 -17.51
C ALA A 129 -7.82 -2.21 -18.93
N ASN A 130 -7.23 -1.03 -19.15
CA ASN A 130 -7.14 -0.41 -20.47
C ASN A 130 -6.07 -1.07 -21.35
N ALA A 131 -4.91 -1.39 -20.78
CA ALA A 131 -3.80 -2.04 -21.48
C ALA A 131 -4.15 -3.49 -21.92
N PHE A 132 -4.97 -4.18 -21.13
CA PHE A 132 -5.37 -5.57 -21.38
C PHE A 132 -6.90 -5.73 -21.43
N PRO A 133 -7.56 -5.37 -22.55
CA PRO A 133 -9.01 -5.39 -22.66
C PRO A 133 -9.67 -6.74 -22.37
N GLY A 134 -8.95 -7.85 -22.59
CA GLY A 134 -9.43 -9.20 -22.25
C GLY A 134 -9.64 -9.44 -20.76
N TYR A 135 -8.92 -8.72 -19.89
CA TYR A 135 -9.04 -8.78 -18.43
C TYR A 135 -9.80 -7.60 -17.83
N SER A 136 -10.20 -6.62 -18.66
CA SER A 136 -10.78 -5.34 -18.22
C SER A 136 -11.93 -5.51 -17.22
N ARG A 137 -12.89 -6.38 -17.52
CA ARG A 137 -14.03 -6.62 -16.62
C ARG A 137 -13.59 -7.16 -15.25
N ALA A 138 -12.66 -8.10 -15.23
CA ALA A 138 -12.18 -8.71 -13.99
C ALA A 138 -11.37 -7.72 -13.16
N LEU A 139 -10.49 -6.95 -13.80
CA LEU A 139 -9.70 -5.89 -13.15
C LEU A 139 -10.57 -4.79 -12.58
N LEU A 140 -11.55 -4.28 -13.34
CA LEU A 140 -12.46 -3.25 -12.83
C LEU A 140 -13.34 -3.75 -11.67
N ALA A 141 -13.67 -5.05 -11.64
CA ALA A 141 -14.37 -5.64 -10.50
C ALA A 141 -13.50 -5.72 -9.22
N LEU A 142 -12.16 -5.73 -9.33
CA LEU A 142 -11.29 -5.59 -8.16
C LEU A 142 -11.45 -4.21 -7.52
N ASN A 143 -11.48 -3.15 -8.35
CA ASN A 143 -11.61 -1.77 -7.85
C ASN A 143 -12.89 -1.52 -7.04
N GLU A 144 -13.96 -2.26 -7.32
CA GLU A 144 -15.22 -2.17 -6.56
C GLU A 144 -15.10 -2.73 -5.13
N ARG A 145 -14.05 -3.52 -4.85
CA ARG A 145 -13.79 -4.16 -3.55
C ARG A 145 -12.68 -3.47 -2.74
N VAL A 146 -12.05 -2.43 -3.28
CA VAL A 146 -10.93 -1.76 -2.63
C VAL A 146 -11.43 -0.85 -1.49
N VAL A 147 -10.80 -0.97 -0.33
CA VAL A 147 -11.01 -0.15 0.87
C VAL A 147 -9.68 0.45 1.32
N ASP A 148 -9.72 1.64 1.93
CA ASP A 148 -8.51 2.43 2.21
C ASP A 148 -8.23 2.57 3.71
N LEU A 149 -7.21 1.84 4.20
CA LEU A 149 -6.84 1.82 5.62
C LEU A 149 -6.20 3.14 6.10
N ILE A 150 -5.91 4.09 5.20
CA ILE A 150 -5.41 5.41 5.60
C ILE A 150 -6.49 6.28 6.29
N VAL A 151 -7.77 5.97 6.07
CA VAL A 151 -8.92 6.82 6.44
C VAL A 151 -8.98 7.14 7.94
N PRO A 152 -8.82 6.19 8.88
CA PRO A 152 -8.82 6.50 10.32
C PRO A 152 -7.76 7.52 10.73
N PHE A 153 -6.60 7.49 10.09
CA PHE A 153 -5.47 8.36 10.38
C PHE A 153 -5.64 9.72 9.71
N GLN A 154 -6.04 9.76 8.43
CA GLN A 154 -6.34 11.01 7.72
C GLN A 154 -7.45 11.82 8.37
N ASN A 155 -8.44 11.15 8.97
CA ASN A 155 -9.53 11.82 9.68
C ASN A 155 -9.23 12.12 11.15
N HIS A 156 -8.06 11.71 11.65
CA HIS A 156 -7.66 11.83 13.06
C HIS A 156 -8.66 11.14 14.01
N TRP A 157 -9.32 10.07 13.54
CA TRP A 157 -10.06 9.16 14.40
C TRP A 157 -9.09 8.36 15.28
N CYS A 158 -7.93 8.02 14.73
CA CYS A 158 -6.77 7.57 15.48
C CYS A 158 -5.60 8.53 15.18
N TYR A 159 -5.15 9.27 16.19
CA TYR A 159 -4.05 10.21 16.05
C TYR A 159 -3.16 10.19 17.29
N LYS A 160 -1.84 10.13 17.05
CA LYS A 160 -0.81 10.29 18.08
C LYS A 160 0.14 11.44 17.72
N PRO A 161 0.63 12.22 18.69
CA PRO A 161 1.57 13.32 18.45
C PRO A 161 2.80 12.93 17.61
N GLU A 162 3.30 11.71 17.77
CA GLU A 162 4.44 11.12 17.05
C GLU A 162 4.24 11.11 15.53
N MET A 163 2.98 11.06 15.07
CA MET A 163 2.62 11.12 13.66
C MET A 163 2.91 12.50 13.04
N ASN A 164 3.08 13.55 13.85
CA ASN A 164 3.39 14.92 13.40
C ASN A 164 2.44 15.49 12.34
N GLY A 165 1.17 15.07 12.37
CA GLY A 165 0.15 15.44 11.37
C GLY A 165 0.24 14.67 10.03
N SER A 166 1.16 13.70 9.91
CA SER A 166 1.26 12.79 8.77
C SER A 166 0.39 11.57 8.98
N ALA A 167 -0.36 11.18 7.95
CA ALA A 167 -1.09 9.92 7.90
C ALA A 167 -0.42 8.92 6.94
N SER A 168 0.87 9.07 6.63
CA SER A 168 1.59 8.05 5.85
C SER A 168 1.87 6.83 6.72
N ILE A 169 1.92 5.64 6.10
CA ILE A 169 2.17 4.39 6.83
C ILE A 169 3.49 4.42 7.61
N LYS A 170 4.52 5.07 7.05
CA LYS A 170 5.83 5.26 7.68
C LYS A 170 5.82 6.17 8.90
N SER A 171 4.84 7.07 9.01
CA SER A 171 4.65 7.90 10.20
C SER A 171 3.73 7.21 11.21
N VAL A 172 2.72 6.49 10.74
CA VAL A 172 1.69 5.86 11.57
C VAL A 172 2.19 4.57 12.23
N LEU A 173 2.87 3.69 11.49
CA LEU A 173 3.33 2.40 11.96
C LEU A 173 4.22 2.49 13.22
N PRO A 174 5.31 3.29 13.24
CA PRO A 174 6.14 3.43 14.44
C PRO A 174 5.46 4.22 15.57
N ALA A 175 4.42 5.01 15.29
CA ALA A 175 3.66 5.68 16.33
C ALA A 175 2.72 4.69 17.07
N MET A 176 2.23 3.68 16.35
CA MET A 176 1.25 2.72 16.86
C MET A 176 1.87 1.41 17.35
N THR A 177 3.10 1.10 16.93
CA THR A 177 3.74 -0.21 17.09
C THR A 177 5.24 -0.06 17.27
N ASP A 178 5.93 -1.15 17.63
CA ASP A 178 7.40 -1.19 17.67
C ASP A 178 8.05 -1.47 16.29
N LEU A 179 7.25 -1.52 15.21
CA LEU A 179 7.73 -1.78 13.86
C LEU A 179 8.06 -0.48 13.11
N SER A 180 9.11 -0.54 12.30
CA SER A 180 9.47 0.52 11.35
C SER A 180 10.12 -0.07 10.11
N TYR A 181 10.45 0.79 9.14
CA TYR A 181 11.13 0.41 7.90
C TYR A 181 12.66 0.55 8.01
N ASP A 182 13.18 0.94 9.19
CA ASP A 182 14.57 1.41 9.33
C ASP A 182 15.62 0.29 9.10
N ASP A 183 15.23 -0.97 9.33
CA ASP A 183 16.08 -2.14 9.16
C ASP A 183 16.11 -2.68 7.72
N LEU A 184 15.32 -2.10 6.81
CA LEU A 184 15.26 -2.53 5.42
C LEU A 184 16.33 -1.85 4.55
N GLU A 185 16.86 -2.60 3.57
CA GLU A 185 17.80 -2.05 2.59
C GLU A 185 17.13 -1.05 1.64
N ILE A 186 15.91 -1.35 1.21
CA ILE A 186 15.04 -0.43 0.47
C ILE A 186 13.99 0.07 1.43
N GLN A 187 13.88 1.40 1.55
CA GLN A 187 12.96 2.03 2.49
C GLN A 187 11.94 2.93 1.81
N GLU A 188 12.05 3.18 0.50
CA GLU A 188 11.15 4.05 -0.25
C GLU A 188 10.89 3.53 -1.66
N GLY A 189 9.63 3.62 -2.12
CA GLY A 189 9.21 3.14 -3.44
C GLY A 189 9.98 3.77 -4.61
N LYS A 190 10.50 5.00 -4.47
CA LYS A 190 11.38 5.59 -5.49
C LYS A 190 12.66 4.75 -5.67
N THR A 191 13.28 4.33 -4.58
CA THR A 191 14.46 3.47 -4.61
C THR A 191 14.12 2.10 -5.18
N ALA A 192 12.97 1.51 -4.81
CA ALA A 192 12.49 0.26 -5.41
C ALA A 192 12.36 0.37 -6.94
N SER A 193 11.71 1.43 -7.41
CA SER A 193 11.50 1.74 -8.82
C SER A 193 12.82 1.92 -9.60
N GLU A 194 13.77 2.68 -9.04
CA GLU A 194 15.09 2.92 -9.65
C GLU A 194 15.95 1.65 -9.70
N THR A 195 15.91 0.84 -8.63
CA THR A 195 16.58 -0.46 -8.55
C THR A 195 16.03 -1.41 -9.61
N TRP A 196 14.70 -1.54 -9.72
CA TRP A 196 14.07 -2.36 -10.75
C TRP A 196 14.47 -1.90 -12.15
N LEU A 197 14.41 -0.60 -12.44
CA LEU A 197 14.76 -0.07 -13.75
C LEU A 197 16.23 -0.37 -14.13
N ALA A 198 17.15 -0.23 -13.17
CA ALA A 198 18.55 -0.55 -13.39
C ALA A 198 18.77 -2.04 -13.70
N LEU A 199 18.02 -2.94 -13.05
CA LEU A 199 18.04 -4.38 -13.32
C LEU A 199 17.44 -4.71 -14.69
N ALA A 200 16.27 -4.16 -15.01
CA ALA A 200 15.57 -4.40 -16.27
C ALA A 200 16.34 -3.91 -17.51
N GLU A 201 17.15 -2.86 -17.37
CA GLU A 201 17.98 -2.32 -18.45
C GLU A 201 19.39 -2.92 -18.50
N ASP A 202 19.69 -3.95 -17.68
CA ASP A 202 21.03 -4.56 -17.55
C ASP A 202 22.13 -3.52 -17.24
N ARG A 203 21.76 -2.48 -16.46
CA ARG A 203 22.68 -1.40 -16.02
C ARG A 203 23.14 -1.57 -14.58
N TYR A 204 22.63 -2.57 -13.87
CA TYR A 204 22.98 -2.82 -12.48
C TYR A 204 24.29 -3.62 -12.39
N SER A 205 25.31 -3.06 -11.74
CA SER A 205 26.64 -3.68 -11.63
C SER A 205 26.91 -4.36 -10.28
N GLY A 206 25.93 -4.38 -9.37
CA GLY A 206 26.05 -4.97 -8.04
C GLY A 206 25.55 -6.42 -7.96
N ASP A 207 25.25 -6.87 -6.75
CA ASP A 207 24.60 -8.17 -6.53
C ASP A 207 23.10 -8.07 -6.84
N ALA A 208 22.72 -8.42 -8.08
CA ALA A 208 21.33 -8.42 -8.51
C ALA A 208 20.44 -9.29 -7.63
N LYS A 209 20.95 -10.42 -7.12
CA LYS A 209 20.16 -11.31 -6.26
C LYS A 209 19.84 -10.65 -4.93
N ALA A 210 20.82 -9.98 -4.31
CA ALA A 210 20.61 -9.25 -3.08
C ALA A 210 19.55 -8.15 -3.25
N GLN A 211 19.58 -7.40 -4.36
CA GLN A 211 18.59 -6.36 -4.64
C GLN A 211 17.18 -6.92 -4.90
N MET A 212 17.07 -8.05 -5.57
CA MET A 212 15.78 -8.72 -5.76
C MET A 212 15.17 -9.12 -4.41
N GLU A 213 15.97 -9.62 -3.47
CA GLU A 213 15.49 -9.93 -2.12
C GLU A 213 15.16 -8.66 -1.32
N ALA A 214 15.92 -7.58 -1.49
CA ALA A 214 15.61 -6.28 -0.87
C ALA A 214 14.26 -5.71 -1.37
N LEU A 215 13.97 -5.85 -2.67
CA LEU A 215 12.67 -5.47 -3.26
C LEU A 215 11.52 -6.28 -2.65
N LYS A 216 11.69 -7.59 -2.47
CA LYS A 216 10.69 -8.44 -1.82
C LYS A 216 10.42 -8.02 -0.39
N ASN A 217 11.47 -7.90 0.43
CA ASN A 217 11.34 -7.56 1.84
C ASN A 217 10.64 -6.21 2.05
N TYR A 218 10.93 -5.22 1.19
CA TYR A 218 10.28 -3.91 1.24
C TYR A 218 8.77 -3.99 0.92
N CYS A 219 8.41 -4.64 -0.19
CA CYS A 219 7.01 -4.77 -0.60
C CYS A 219 6.20 -5.66 0.37
N GLU A 220 6.82 -6.72 0.90
CA GLU A 220 6.23 -7.55 1.97
C GLU A 220 5.92 -6.69 3.20
N MET A 221 6.87 -5.86 3.63
CA MET A 221 6.69 -4.96 4.78
C MET A 221 5.55 -3.96 4.58
N ASP A 222 5.35 -3.43 3.36
CA ASP A 222 4.24 -2.50 3.08
C ASP A 222 2.88 -3.13 3.38
N THR A 223 2.66 -4.37 2.94
CA THR A 223 1.41 -5.08 3.23
C THR A 223 1.33 -5.62 4.67
N TRP A 224 2.45 -6.06 5.26
CA TRP A 224 2.49 -6.50 6.66
C TRP A 224 2.18 -5.35 7.63
N ALA A 225 2.68 -4.15 7.34
CA ALA A 225 2.35 -2.95 8.09
C ALA A 225 0.83 -2.69 8.12
N MET A 226 0.12 -2.91 7.01
CA MET A 226 -1.34 -2.80 6.97
C MET A 226 -2.02 -3.84 7.84
N VAL A 227 -1.56 -5.10 7.82
CA VAL A 227 -2.08 -6.17 8.69
C VAL A 227 -1.95 -5.79 10.17
N VAL A 228 -0.77 -5.32 10.56
CA VAL A 228 -0.49 -4.93 11.95
C VAL A 228 -1.34 -3.72 12.35
N LEU A 229 -1.46 -2.70 11.50
CA LEU A 229 -2.31 -1.54 11.79
C LEU A 229 -3.79 -1.92 11.90
N TYR A 230 -4.28 -2.78 11.00
CA TYR A 230 -5.63 -3.31 11.07
C TYR A 230 -5.87 -4.03 12.41
N ARG A 231 -5.01 -4.98 12.79
CA ARG A 231 -5.10 -5.70 14.08
C ARG A 231 -5.06 -4.73 15.27
N THR A 232 -4.12 -3.78 15.25
CA THR A 232 -3.96 -2.76 16.30
C THR A 232 -5.22 -1.90 16.47
N LEU A 233 -5.88 -1.51 15.38
CA LEU A 233 -7.13 -0.76 15.44
C LEU A 233 -8.29 -1.66 15.89
N LYS A 234 -8.41 -2.86 15.32
CA LYS A 234 -9.44 -3.85 15.65
C LYS A 234 -9.44 -4.18 17.14
N ASP A 235 -8.30 -4.50 17.73
CA ASP A 235 -8.18 -4.89 19.14
C ASP A 235 -8.57 -3.78 20.13
N GLN A 236 -8.61 -2.52 19.66
CA GLN A 236 -9.04 -1.38 20.47
C GLN A 236 -10.55 -1.07 20.32
N VAL A 237 -11.25 -1.65 19.34
CA VAL A 237 -12.66 -1.33 19.06
C VAL A 237 -13.62 -2.52 19.03
N LEU A 238 -13.13 -3.75 18.92
CA LEU A 238 -13.91 -5.00 18.86
C LEU A 238 -13.56 -5.93 20.02
#